data_AF-A0A3B0UQ65-F1
#
_entry.id   AF-A0A3B0UQ65-F1
#
_cell.length_a   1.000
_cell.length_b   1.000
_cell.length_c   1.000
_cell.angle_alpha   90.00
_cell.angle_beta   90.00
_cell.angle_gamma   90.00
#
_symmetry.space_group_name_H-M   'P 1'
#
loop_
_entity.id
_entity.type
_entity.pdbx_description
1 polymer ?
#
loop_
_entity_poly.entity_id
_entity_poly.type
_entity_poly.pdbx_seq_one_letter_code
_entity_poly.pdbx_strand_id
1 'polypeptide(L)'
;MNTLIFNKIKKAYFIGIGGIGMSALAQLFKHNGIVVTGSDRESSPVTNLLEQKGIVVTFGQRIDDVQKDVDVIIYSDAIEDAEPDFMNSVRA
;
A
#
# COMPACT_ATOMS: atom_id res chain seq x y z
N MET A 1 -24.71 3.12 -5.06
CA MET A 1 -23.54 2.57 -5.77
C MET A 1 -22.44 3.62 -5.64
N ASN A 2 -21.49 3.43 -4.70
CA ASN A 2 -20.44 4.41 -4.45
C ASN A 2 -19.48 4.44 -5.65
N THR A 3 -19.65 5.44 -6.52
CA THR A 3 -18.68 5.74 -7.58
C THR A 3 -17.33 5.98 -6.93
N LEU A 4 -16.36 5.12 -7.24
CA LEU A 4 -15.06 5.10 -6.59
C LEU A 4 -14.41 6.49 -6.60
N ILE A 5 -13.97 6.87 -5.40
CA ILE A 5 -13.22 8.06 -4.96
C ILE A 5 -11.88 8.30 -5.73
N PHE A 6 -11.59 7.54 -6.79
CA PHE A 6 -10.29 7.51 -7.48
C PHE A 6 -9.74 8.89 -7.85
N ASN A 7 -10.57 9.80 -8.37
CA ASN A 7 -10.10 11.14 -8.78
C ASN A 7 -9.64 12.04 -7.62
N LYS A 8 -9.94 11.70 -6.36
CA LYS A 8 -9.52 12.49 -5.19
C LYS A 8 -8.30 11.92 -4.48
N ILE A 9 -7.92 10.68 -4.79
CA ILE A 9 -6.77 10.01 -4.15
C ILE A 9 -5.50 10.51 -4.82
N LYS A 10 -4.59 11.11 -4.04
CA LYS A 10 -3.27 11.56 -4.48
C LYS A 10 -2.15 10.69 -3.91
N LYS A 11 -2.37 10.10 -2.74
CA LYS A 11 -1.40 9.25 -2.03
C LYS A 11 -2.07 7.97 -1.54
N ALA A 12 -1.50 6.83 -1.93
CA ALA A 12 -1.95 5.52 -1.50
C ALA A 12 -0.80 4.75 -0.84
N TYR A 13 -1.11 4.09 0.27
CA TYR A 13 -0.19 3.21 0.97
C TYR A 13 -0.70 1.77 0.92
N PHE A 14 0.15 0.84 0.50
CA PHE A 14 -0.18 -0.56 0.31
C PHE A 14 0.51 -1.44 1.35
N ILE A 15 -0.22 -2.31 2.04
CA ILE A 15 0.35 -3.29 2.96
C ILE A 15 0.27 -4.67 2.31
N GLY A 16 1.40 -5.38 2.29
CA GLY A 16 1.55 -6.60 1.51
C GLY A 16 1.67 -6.28 0.01
N ILE A 17 2.38 -5.20 -0.32
CA ILE A 17 2.46 -4.65 -1.69
C ILE A 17 3.09 -5.62 -2.70
N GLY A 18 3.91 -6.56 -2.24
CA GLY A 18 4.54 -7.62 -3.02
C GLY A 18 3.60 -8.78 -3.39
N GLY A 19 2.39 -8.83 -2.84
CA GLY A 19 1.37 -9.79 -3.28
C GLY A 19 1.01 -9.60 -4.76
N ILE A 20 0.64 -10.69 -5.45
CA ILE A 20 0.37 -10.67 -6.91
C ILE A 20 -0.72 -9.64 -7.26
N GLY A 21 -1.86 -9.67 -6.57
CA GLY A 21 -2.94 -8.71 -6.79
C GLY A 21 -2.58 -7.29 -6.33
N MET A 22 -1.90 -7.18 -5.19
CA MET A 22 -1.55 -5.88 -4.61
C MET A 22 -0.53 -5.12 -5.46
N SER A 23 0.49 -5.81 -5.98
CA SER A 23 1.49 -5.22 -6.86
C SER A 23 0.93 -4.79 -8.21
N ALA A 24 -0.06 -5.52 -8.75
CA ALA A 24 -0.77 -5.11 -9.96
C ALA A 24 -1.58 -3.83 -9.71
N LEU A 25 -2.30 -3.78 -8.59
CA LEU A 25 -3.09 -2.61 -8.21
C LEU A 25 -2.21 -1.39 -7.89
N ALA A 26 -1.10 -1.57 -7.19
CA ALA A 26 -0.12 -0.52 -6.91
C ALA A 26 0.43 0.10 -8.20
N GLN A 27 0.76 -0.73 -9.19
CA GLN A 27 1.20 -0.25 -10.50
C GLN A 27 0.09 0.50 -11.25
N LEU A 28 -1.17 0.06 -11.15
CA LEU A 28 -2.30 0.77 -11.73
C LEU A 28 -2.48 2.16 -11.11
N PHE A 29 -2.38 2.27 -9.77
CA PHE A 29 -2.44 3.56 -9.08
C PHE A 29 -1.31 4.49 -9.53
N LYS A 30 -0.07 3.98 -9.58
CA LYS A 30 1.10 4.74 -10.06
C LYS A 30 0.90 5.20 -11.51
N HIS A 31 0.38 4.34 -12.37
CA HIS A 31 0.10 4.67 -13.78
C HIS A 31 -0.93 5.81 -13.91
N ASN A 32 -1.90 5.88 -13.01
CA ASN A 32 -2.89 6.97 -12.94
C ASN A 32 -2.36 8.24 -12.24
N GLY A 33 -1.05 8.35 -11.98
CA GLY A 33 -0.43 9.53 -11.39
C GLY A 33 -0.57 9.64 -9.87
N ILE A 34 -1.07 8.60 -9.20
CA ILE A 34 -1.16 8.54 -7.74
C ILE A 34 0.23 8.23 -7.18
N VAL A 35 0.62 8.91 -6.10
CA VAL A 35 1.83 8.58 -5.36
C VAL A 35 1.57 7.28 -4.59
N VAL A 36 2.36 6.26 -4.89
CA VAL A 36 2.23 4.94 -4.28
C VAL A 36 3.46 4.65 -3.45
N THR A 37 3.21 4.21 -2.23
CA THR A 37 4.19 3.65 -1.29
C THR A 37 3.59 2.40 -0.66
N GLY A 38 4.41 1.58 -0.01
CA GLY A 38 3.87 0.45 0.73
C GLY A 38 4.90 -0.32 1.51
N SER A 39 4.44 -1.38 2.17
CA SER A 39 5.27 -2.31 2.91
C SER A 39 4.99 -3.76 2.54
N ASP A 40 5.99 -4.60 2.77
CA ASP A 40 5.84 -6.04 2.80
C ASP A 40 6.66 -6.65 3.95
N ARG A 41 6.48 -7.94 4.22
CA ARG A 41 7.24 -8.65 5.26
C ARG A 41 8.71 -8.73 4.88
N GLU A 42 9.01 -9.02 3.62
CA GLU A 42 10.36 -9.23 3.11
C GLU A 42 10.51 -8.83 1.65
N SER A 43 11.77 -8.71 1.20
CA SER A 43 12.09 -8.42 -0.20
C SER A 43 11.78 -9.62 -1.09
N SER A 44 11.24 -9.36 -2.28
CA SER A 44 10.95 -10.36 -3.31
C SER A 44 11.26 -9.80 -4.70
N PRO A 45 11.28 -10.64 -5.76
CA PRO A 45 11.38 -10.15 -7.13
C PRO A 45 10.29 -9.13 -7.49
N VAL A 46 9.10 -9.26 -6.90
CA VAL A 46 7.98 -8.33 -7.11
C VAL A 46 8.27 -6.98 -6.46
N THR A 47 8.70 -6.95 -5.19
CA THR A 47 9.01 -5.67 -4.52
C THR A 47 10.17 -4.96 -5.18
N ASN A 48 11.20 -5.70 -5.62
CA ASN A 48 12.33 -5.14 -6.36
C ASN A 48 11.89 -4.48 -7.68
N LEU A 49 10.94 -5.10 -8.39
CA LEU A 49 10.35 -4.54 -9.61
C LEU A 49 9.58 -3.24 -9.32
N LEU A 50 8.84 -3.19 -8.21
CA LEU A 50 8.12 -1.98 -7.79
C LEU A 50 9.09 -0.84 -7.46
N GLU A 51 10.18 -1.12 -6.74
CA GLU A 51 11.23 -0.15 -6.46
C GLU A 51 11.88 0.39 -7.74
N GLN A 52 12.18 -0.47 -8.71
CA GLN A 52 12.67 -0.06 -10.04
C GLN A 52 11.69 0.85 -10.79
N LYS A 53 10.38 0.73 -10.51
CA LYS A 53 9.32 1.61 -11.05
C LYS A 53 9.13 2.90 -10.23
N GLY A 54 10.01 3.15 -9.26
CA GLY A 54 9.97 4.33 -8.40
C GLY A 54 8.81 4.33 -7.41
N ILE A 55 8.45 3.14 -6.90
CA ILE A 55 7.54 2.95 -5.78
C ILE A 55 8.39 2.66 -4.55
N VAL A 56 8.18 3.39 -3.45
CA VAL A 56 8.92 3.15 -2.20
C VAL A 56 8.30 1.95 -1.49
N VAL A 57 9.14 0.98 -1.14
CA VAL A 57 8.74 -0.22 -0.38
C VAL A 57 9.53 -0.27 0.92
N THR A 58 8.86 -0.45 2.06
CA THR A 58 9.49 -0.74 3.35
C THR A 58 9.28 -2.20 3.74
N PHE A 59 10.16 -2.73 4.59
CA PHE A 59 10.12 -4.14 4.99
C PHE A 59 9.93 -4.30 6.50
N GLY A 60 9.22 -5.36 6.89
CA GLY A 60 8.88 -5.66 8.29
C GLY A 60 7.53 -5.11 8.75
N GLN A 61 6.79 -4.41 7.88
CA GLN A 61 5.40 -3.95 8.08
C GLN A 61 5.15 -3.21 9.40
N ARG A 62 5.79 -2.06 9.62
CA ARG A 62 5.61 -1.26 10.84
C ARG A 62 4.58 -0.16 10.63
N ILE A 63 3.83 0.19 11.68
CA ILE A 63 2.83 1.25 11.58
C ILE A 63 3.43 2.62 11.26
N ASP A 64 4.62 2.87 11.79
CA ASP A 64 5.36 4.11 11.57
C ASP A 64 5.76 4.33 10.11
N ASP A 65 5.70 3.27 9.27
CA ASP A 65 5.97 3.35 7.85
C ASP A 65 4.83 4.04 7.08
N VAL A 66 3.62 4.07 7.65
CA VAL A 66 2.46 4.74 7.07
C VAL A 66 2.58 6.24 7.29
N GLN A 67 2.76 6.98 6.20
CA GLN A 67 2.81 8.44 6.28
C GLN A 67 1.47 9.02 6.77
N LYS A 68 1.51 10.12 7.53
CA LYS A 68 0.29 10.73 8.09
C LYS A 68 -0.61 11.39 7.05
N ASP A 69 -0.11 11.61 5.84
CA ASP A 69 -0.79 12.33 4.76
C ASP A 69 -1.23 11.42 3.60
N VAL A 70 -1.39 10.13 3.88
CA VAL A 70 -1.92 9.16 2.92
C VAL A 70 -3.44 9.32 2.83
N ASP A 71 -4.00 9.36 1.63
CA ASP A 71 -5.46 9.49 1.42
C ASP A 71 -6.19 8.15 1.56
N VAL A 72 -5.50 7.05 1.26
CA VAL A 72 -6.05 5.69 1.33
C VAL A 72 -5.00 4.65 1.69
N ILE A 73 -5.37 3.73 2.57
CA ILE A 73 -4.56 2.55 2.91
C ILE A 73 -5.26 1.32 2.34
N ILE A 74 -4.51 0.51 1.60
CA ILE A 74 -5.02 -0.68 0.91
C ILE A 74 -4.21 -1.87 1.38
N TYR A 75 -4.90 -2.92 1.85
CA TYR A 75 -4.26 -4.11 2.38
C TYR A 75 -5.08 -5.34 1.98
N SER A 76 -4.41 -6.49 1.92
CA SER A 76 -5.08 -7.77 1.65
C SER A 76 -5.53 -8.46 2.93
N ASP A 77 -6.57 -9.29 2.86
CA ASP A 77 -7.06 -10.10 3.98
C ASP A 77 -6.04 -11.15 4.47
N ALA A 78 -5.04 -11.46 3.64
CA ALA A 78 -3.92 -12.34 4.00
C ALA A 78 -2.93 -11.71 5.00
N ILE A 79 -3.20 -10.49 5.46
CA ILE A 79 -2.46 -9.86 6.54
C ILE A 79 -3.14 -10.26 7.85
N GLU A 80 -2.94 -11.52 8.23
CA GLU A 80 -3.47 -12.12 9.46
C GLU A 80 -2.93 -11.44 10.74
N ASP A 81 -1.82 -10.69 10.63
CA ASP A 81 -1.08 -10.11 11.76
C ASP A 81 -1.00 -8.57 11.73
N ALA A 82 -1.79 -7.85 10.92
CA ALA A 82 -1.89 -6.41 11.10
C ALA A 82 -2.52 -6.19 12.47
N GLU A 83 -1.69 -5.80 13.44
CA GLU A 83 -2.10 -5.69 14.84
C GLU A 83 -3.44 -4.97 14.95
N PRO A 84 -4.32 -5.37 15.88
CA PRO A 84 -5.57 -4.68 16.14
C PRO A 84 -5.39 -3.15 16.24
N ASP A 85 -4.27 -2.71 16.83
CA ASP A 85 -3.90 -1.29 16.93
C ASP A 85 -3.55 -0.65 15.59
N PHE A 86 -2.91 -1.40 14.69
CA PHE A 86 -2.72 -1.00 13.30
C PHE A 86 -4.05 -0.68 12.64
N MET A 87 -4.99 -1.62 12.72
CA MET A 87 -6.31 -1.48 12.12
C MET A 87 -7.17 -0.40 12.78
N ASN A 88 -6.98 -0.15 14.08
CA ASN A 88 -7.72 0.88 14.82
C ASN A 88 -7.23 2.30 14.50
N SER A 89 -5.92 2.49 14.31
CA SER A 89 -5.33 3.80 14.01
C SER A 89 -5.60 4.29 12.59
N VAL A 90 -5.81 3.39 11.63
CA VAL A 90 -6.12 3.74 10.23
C VAL A 90 -7.61 3.94 9.94
N ARG A 91 -8.50 3.63 10.91
CA ARG A 91 -9.96 3.76 10.80
C ARG A 91 -10.53 5.05 11.42
N ALA A 92 -9.71 5.87 12.06
CA ALA A 92 -10.12 7.07 12.81
C ALA A 92 -10.25 8.32 11.94
#